data_AF-A0A2M9M620-F1
#
_entry.id   AF-A0A2M9M620-F1
#
_cell.length_a   1.000
_cell.length_b   1.000
_cell.length_c   1.000
_cell.angle_alpha   90.00
_cell.angle_beta   90.00
_cell.angle_gamma   90.00
#
_symmetry.space_group_name_H-M   'P 1'
#
loop_
_entity.id
_entity.type
_entity.pdbx_description
1 polymer ?
#
loop_
_entity_poly.entity_id
_entity_poly.type
_entity_poly.pdbx_seq_one_letter_code
_entity_poly.pdbx_strand_id
1 'polypeptide(L)'
;MAREVPSEDVEFYAEDGERAVLIDARGVEIRLVGPNGISIDFPWDDIASISHTLREAGLQCTLFIEFTDDVPYDCALTAPDDVTYGRWARHLPDVLDHYCE
;
A
#
# COMPACT_ATOMS: atom_id res chain seq x y z
N MET A 1 7.55 21.33 -6.49
CA MET A 1 7.48 20.32 -5.41
C MET A 1 8.11 19.06 -5.99
N ALA A 2 9.20 18.59 -5.40
CA ALA A 2 9.90 17.42 -5.90
C ALA A 2 9.00 16.20 -5.64
N ARG A 3 8.61 15.49 -6.70
CA ARG A 3 7.99 14.18 -6.57
C ARG A 3 9.11 13.26 -6.12
N GLU A 4 9.16 12.94 -4.83
CA GLU A 4 10.07 11.92 -4.31
C GLU A 4 9.73 10.64 -5.04
N VAL A 5 10.59 10.25 -5.98
CA VAL A 5 10.41 9.05 -6.75
C VAL A 5 10.59 7.90 -5.77
N PRO A 6 9.67 6.91 -5.71
CA PRO A 6 9.88 5.74 -4.88
C PRO A 6 11.26 5.14 -5.24
N SER A 7 12.03 4.78 -4.21
CA SER A 7 13.38 4.21 -4.31
C SER A 7 13.40 3.05 -5.33
N GLU A 8 14.55 2.78 -5.96
CA GLU A 8 14.68 1.70 -6.96
C GLU A 8 14.25 0.30 -6.43
N ASP A 9 14.19 0.15 -5.10
CA ASP A 9 13.80 -1.06 -4.38
C ASP A 9 12.28 -1.21 -4.14
N VAL A 10 11.45 -0.23 -4.55
CA VAL A 10 10.00 -0.32 -4.35
C VAL A 10 9.36 -1.27 -5.36
N GLU A 11 8.79 -2.36 -4.85
CA GLU A 11 8.18 -3.42 -5.65
C GLU A 11 6.72 -3.16 -5.95
N PHE A 12 6.03 -2.48 -5.03
CA PHE A 12 4.67 -2.00 -5.25
C PHE A 12 4.52 -0.55 -4.81
N TYR A 13 3.85 0.24 -5.65
CA TYR A 13 3.49 1.62 -5.37
C TYR A 13 2.06 1.89 -5.82
N ALA A 14 1.25 2.41 -4.89
CA ALA A 14 -0.09 2.91 -5.18
C ALA A 14 -0.31 4.23 -4.45
N GLU A 15 -0.91 5.21 -5.12
CA GLU A 15 -1.25 6.49 -4.52
C GLU A 15 -2.64 6.93 -4.95
N ASP A 16 -3.33 7.63 -4.06
CA ASP A 16 -4.45 8.49 -4.39
C ASP A 16 -4.15 9.94 -4.00
N GLY A 17 -5.15 10.82 -4.08
CA GLY A 17 -4.97 12.24 -3.78
C GLY A 17 -4.65 12.56 -2.31
N GLU A 18 -4.80 11.59 -1.40
CA GLU A 18 -4.69 11.75 0.05
C GLU A 18 -3.62 10.83 0.67
N ARG A 19 -3.30 9.70 0.03
CA ARG A 19 -2.44 8.66 0.60
C ARG A 19 -1.59 7.97 -0.46
N ALA A 20 -0.44 7.45 -0.05
CA ALA A 20 0.36 6.54 -0.85
C ALA A 20 0.73 5.31 -0.02
N VAL A 21 0.79 4.16 -0.68
CA VAL A 21 1.27 2.90 -0.15
C VAL A 21 2.48 2.46 -0.97
N LEU A 22 3.54 2.10 -0.25
CA LEU A 22 4.76 1.54 -0.80
C LEU A 22 4.98 0.18 -0.16
N ILE A 23 5.41 -0.81 -0.95
CA ILE A 23 5.80 -2.12 -0.43
C ILE A 23 7.16 -2.47 -1.03
N ASP A 24 8.08 -2.87 -0.18
CA ASP A 24 9.42 -3.32 -0.53
C ASP A 24 9.94 -4.36 0.48
N ALA A 25 11.18 -4.81 0.29
CA ALA A 25 11.83 -5.80 1.13
C ALA A 25 11.91 -5.44 2.64
N ARG A 26 11.72 -4.18 3.02
CA ARG A 26 11.69 -3.73 4.42
C ARG A 26 10.31 -3.89 5.05
N GLY A 27 9.24 -3.80 4.27
CA GLY A 27 7.88 -3.79 4.80
C GLY A 27 6.90 -3.03 3.92
N VAL A 28 5.83 -2.57 4.57
CA VAL A 28 4.82 -1.70 3.98
C VAL A 28 4.98 -0.31 4.58
N GLU A 29 4.93 0.72 3.75
CA GLU A 29 4.94 2.12 4.18
C GLU A 29 3.67 2.81 3.69
N ILE A 30 2.99 3.54 4.59
CA ILE A 30 1.80 4.32 4.27
C ILE A 30 2.07 5.78 4.55
N ARG A 31 1.95 6.60 3.51
CA ARG A 31 2.19 8.05 3.56
C ARG A 31 0.89 8.80 3.36
N LEU A 32 0.63 9.81 4.19
CA LEU A 32 -0.41 10.81 3.89
C LEU A 32 0.16 11.87 2.94
N VAL A 33 -0.53 12.12 1.83
CA VAL A 33 -0.18 13.14 0.85
C VAL A 33 -0.68 14.50 1.34
N GLY A 34 0.22 15.43 1.62
CA GLY A 34 -0.15 16.77 2.05
C GLY A 34 0.99 17.56 2.71
N PRO A 35 0.76 18.83 3.09
CA PRO A 35 1.80 19.70 3.66
C PRO A 35 2.33 19.23 5.02
N ASN A 36 1.58 18.37 5.72
CA ASN A 36 1.98 17.70 6.96
C ASN A 36 1.96 16.17 6.79
N GLY A 37 2.33 15.70 5.60
CA GLY A 37 2.32 14.27 5.29
C GLY A 37 3.09 13.48 6.34
N ILE A 38 2.41 12.58 7.03
CA ILE A 38 3.01 11.63 7.95
C ILE A 38 3.26 10.33 7.18
N SER A 39 4.38 9.67 7.49
CA SER A 39 4.64 8.30 7.05
C SER A 39 4.51 7.37 8.24
N ILE A 40 3.97 6.19 8.00
CA ILE A 40 3.91 5.09 8.95
C ILE A 40 4.54 3.89 8.28
N ASP A 41 5.62 3.41 8.88
CA ASP A 41 6.35 2.23 8.45
C ASP A 41 5.84 1.00 9.20
N PHE A 42 5.63 -0.09 8.47
CA PHE A 42 5.20 -1.39 8.98
C PHE A 42 6.21 -2.45 8.52
N PRO A 43 7.23 -2.74 9.35
CA PRO A 43 8.22 -3.77 9.05
C PRO A 43 7.57 -5.15 8.95
N TRP A 44 8.09 -6.02 8.07
CA TRP A 44 7.56 -7.39 7.93
C TRP A 44 7.58 -8.18 9.26
N ASP A 45 8.60 -8.00 10.11
CA ASP A 45 8.70 -8.64 11.43
C ASP A 45 7.57 -8.24 12.41
N ASP A 46 6.94 -7.08 12.23
CA ASP A 46 5.86 -6.59 13.10
C ASP A 46 4.45 -6.91 12.54
N ILE A 47 4.37 -7.32 11.27
CA ILE A 47 3.11 -7.65 10.60
C ILE A 47 2.77 -9.12 10.90
N ALA A 48 1.65 -9.34 11.58
CA ALA A 48 1.13 -10.69 11.83
C ALA A 48 0.45 -11.27 10.59
N SER A 49 -0.25 -10.44 9.84
CA SER A 49 -0.98 -10.80 8.64
C SER A 49 -1.26 -9.55 7.82
N ILE A 50 -1.27 -9.69 6.50
CA ILE A 50 -1.73 -8.64 5.60
C ILE A 50 -2.72 -9.24 4.61
N SER A 51 -3.80 -8.52 4.38
CA SER A 51 -4.81 -8.91 3.39
C SER A 51 -5.21 -7.71 2.55
N HIS A 52 -5.76 -7.99 1.37
CA HIS A 52 -6.18 -6.95 0.44
C HIS A 52 -7.59 -7.22 -0.06
N THR A 53 -8.30 -6.15 -0.41
CA THR A 53 -9.58 -6.19 -1.10
C THR A 53 -9.54 -5.27 -2.31
N LEU A 54 -9.83 -5.83 -3.47
CA LEU A 54 -9.89 -5.10 -4.73
C LEU A 54 -11.36 -4.96 -5.15
N ARG A 55 -11.81 -3.74 -5.39
CA ARG A 55 -13.17 -3.43 -5.85
C ARG A 55 -13.12 -2.62 -7.15
N GLU A 56 -13.46 -3.27 -8.25
CA GLU A 56 -13.54 -2.63 -9.58
C GLU A 56 -14.57 -1.50 -9.56
N ALA A 57 -15.71 -1.73 -8.91
CA ALA A 57 -16.70 -0.70 -8.66
C ALA A 57 -16.14 0.37 -7.71
N GLY A 58 -15.79 1.53 -8.27
CA GLY A 58 -15.14 2.63 -7.55
C GLY A 58 -13.61 2.56 -7.55
N LEU A 59 -13.00 1.64 -8.30
CA LEU A 59 -11.55 1.54 -8.50
C LEU A 59 -10.75 1.52 -7.19
N GLN A 60 -11.29 0.86 -6.17
CA GLN A 60 -10.79 0.90 -4.82
C GLN A 60 -9.91 -0.30 -4.50
N CYS A 61 -8.75 -0.04 -3.90
CA CYS A 61 -7.85 -1.03 -3.34
C CYS A 61 -7.74 -0.79 -1.84
N THR A 62 -8.12 -1.75 -1.02
CA THR A 62 -7.98 -1.66 0.44
C THR A 62 -6.96 -2.67 0.91
N LEU A 63 -5.99 -2.19 1.69
CA LEU A 63 -5.05 -3.02 2.43
C LEU A 63 -5.43 -3.04 3.90
N PHE A 64 -5.39 -4.24 4.49
CA PHE A 64 -5.63 -4.47 5.91
C PHE A 64 -4.35 -5.11 6.49
N ILE A 65 -3.72 -4.41 7.42
CA ILE A 65 -2.49 -4.83 8.08
C ILE A 65 -2.83 -5.15 9.53
N GLU A 66 -2.61 -6.39 9.93
CA GLU A 66 -2.79 -6.87 11.30
C GLU A 66 -1.44 -6.97 12.00
N PHE A 67 -1.36 -6.47 13.22
CA PHE A 67 -0.16 -6.53 14.07
C PHE A 67 -0.32 -7.63 15.12
N THR A 68 0.81 -8.11 15.65
CA THR A 68 0.78 -9.10 16.74
C THR A 68 0.24 -8.52 18.04
N ASP A 69 0.41 -7.21 18.27
CA ASP A 69 0.16 -6.56 19.55
C ASP A 69 -0.66 -5.25 19.48
N ASP A 70 -1.06 -4.80 18.28
CA ASP A 70 -1.73 -3.50 18.09
C ASP A 70 -3.04 -3.61 17.27
N VAL A 71 -3.77 -2.48 17.20
CA VAL A 71 -5.03 -2.38 16.46
C VAL A 71 -4.74 -2.50 14.96
N PRO A 72 -5.50 -3.31 14.21
CA PRO A 72 -5.28 -3.45 12.78
C PRO A 72 -5.45 -2.11 12.06
N TYR A 73 -4.62 -1.90 11.04
CA TYR A 73 -4.62 -0.69 10.22
C TYR A 73 -5.24 -0.98 8.86
N ASP A 74 -6.21 -0.16 8.45
CA ASP A 74 -6.79 -0.20 7.10
C ASP A 74 -6.40 1.02 6.27
N CYS A 75 -6.03 0.75 5.01
CA CYS A 75 -5.74 1.79 4.04
C CYS A 75 -6.49 1.52 2.74
N ALA A 76 -7.52 2.31 2.50
CA ALA A 76 -8.20 2.36 1.22
C ALA A 76 -7.55 3.42 0.31
N LEU A 77 -7.23 3.01 -0.91
CA LEU A 77 -6.79 3.86 -2.01
C LEU A 77 -7.82 3.81 -3.12
N THR A 78 -8.05 4.95 -3.77
CA THR A 78 -8.92 5.03 -4.96
C THR A 78 -8.08 5.36 -6.19
N ALA A 79 -8.07 4.48 -7.18
CA ALA A 79 -7.30 4.70 -8.40
C ALA A 79 -7.94 5.84 -9.23
N PRO A 80 -7.12 6.67 -9.88
CA PRO A 80 -7.63 7.76 -10.74
C PRO A 80 -8.31 7.25 -12.02
N ASP A 81 -8.01 6.03 -12.45
CA ASP A 81 -8.50 5.43 -13.70
C ASP A 81 -8.37 3.90 -13.69
N ASP A 82 -9.10 3.24 -14.59
CA ASP A 82 -9.12 1.77 -14.73
C ASP A 82 -7.75 1.16 -15.06
N VAL A 83 -6.87 1.89 -15.76
CA VAL A 83 -5.53 1.38 -16.11
C VAL A 83 -4.67 1.33 -14.85
N THR A 84 -4.70 2.38 -14.04
CA THR A 84 -4.01 2.44 -12.75
C THR A 84 -4.54 1.37 -11.81
N TYR A 85 -5.87 1.23 -11.71
CA TYR A 85 -6.50 0.17 -10.91
C TYR A 85 -6.09 -1.23 -11.39
N GLY A 86 -6.15 -1.50 -12.70
CA GLY A 86 -5.79 -2.79 -13.27
C GLY A 86 -4.32 -3.14 -13.02
N ARG A 87 -3.43 -2.15 -12.97
CA ARG A 87 -2.04 -2.34 -12.55
C ARG A 87 -1.98 -2.77 -11.08
N TRP A 88 -2.65 -2.05 -10.18
CA TRP A 88 -2.65 -2.40 -8.77
C TRP A 88 -3.21 -3.80 -8.52
N ALA A 89 -4.35 -4.10 -9.13
CA ALA A 89 -5.04 -5.37 -8.99
C ALA A 89 -4.23 -6.57 -9.49
N ARG A 90 -3.37 -6.35 -10.50
CA ARG A 90 -2.47 -7.39 -11.01
C ARG A 90 -1.24 -7.56 -10.13
N HIS A 91 -0.60 -6.48 -9.70
CA HIS A 91 0.71 -6.54 -9.05
C HIS A 91 0.63 -6.77 -7.54
N LEU A 92 -0.38 -6.24 -6.87
CA LEU A 92 -0.49 -6.32 -5.41
C LEU A 92 -0.54 -7.77 -4.89
N PRO A 93 -1.35 -8.68 -5.48
CA PRO A 93 -1.40 -10.05 -5.00
C PRO A 93 -0.05 -10.77 -5.11
N ASP A 94 0.64 -10.62 -6.26
CA ASP A 94 1.97 -11.24 -6.48
C ASP A 94 3.02 -10.75 -5.46
N VAL A 95 3.00 -9.45 -5.11
CA VAL A 95 3.94 -8.88 -4.15
C VAL A 95 3.65 -9.35 -2.73
N LEU A 96 2.38 -9.42 -2.33
CA LEU A 96 2.01 -9.89 -0.99
C LEU A 96 2.27 -11.40 -0.82
N ASP A 97 2.02 -12.20 -1.86
CA ASP A 97 2.34 -13.64 -1.88
C ASP A 97 3.84 -13.85 -1.59
N HIS A 98 4.72 -13.07 -2.22
CA HIS A 98 6.17 -13.16 -2.00
C HIS A 98 6.62 -12.98 -0.54
N TYR A 99 5.94 -12.12 0.23
CA TYR A 99 6.34 -11.75 1.60
C TYR A 99 5.53 -12.44 2.70
N CYS A 100 4.39 -13.02 2.38
CA CYS A 100 3.44 -13.55 3.36
C CYS A 100 3.15 -15.06 3.23
N GLU A 101 3.83 -15.75 2.30
CA GLU A 101 3.88 -17.22 2.23
C GLU A 101 4.79 -17.88 3.29
#